data_AF-A0A945N3K6-F1
#
_entry.id   AF-A0A945N3K6-F1
#
_cell.length_a   1.000
_cell.length_b   1.000
_cell.length_c   1.000
_cell.angle_alpha   90.00
_cell.angle_beta   90.00
_cell.angle_gamma   90.00
#
_symmetry.space_group_name_H-M   'P 1'
#
loop_
_entity.id
_entity.type
_entity.pdbx_description
1 polymer ?
#
loop_
_entity_poly.entity_id
_entity_poly.type
_entity_poly.pdbx_seq_one_letter_code
_entity_poly.pdbx_strand_id
1 'polypeptide(L)' 'MMIEYHNPEGVRSTPAMPYNLSLSLGASSEATLGLLANGFPDSVNFLDAVESALLSRCPRLAIKRFDKGNA' A
#
# COMPACT_ATOMS: atom_id res chain seq x y z
N MET A 1 38.26 -24.77 -6.11
CA MET A 1 37.31 -23.93 -5.35
C MET A 1 36.07 -23.77 -6.21
N MET A 2 34.88 -24.07 -5.69
CA MET A 2 33.62 -24.04 -6.46
C MET A 2 32.92 -22.70 -6.19
N ILE A 3 32.48 -22.02 -7.25
CA ILE A 3 31.65 -20.81 -7.13
C ILE A 3 30.18 -21.25 -7.12
N GLU A 4 29.45 -20.86 -6.09
CA GLU A 4 28.00 -21.05 -5.98
C GLU A 4 27.29 -19.72 -6.27
N TYR A 5 26.27 -19.76 -7.12
CA TYR A 5 25.47 -18.59 -7.49
C TYR A 5 24.11 -18.68 -6.81
N HIS A 6 23.79 -17.71 -5.95
CA HIS A 6 22.49 -17.62 -5.29
C HIS A 6 21.57 -16.67 -6.04
N ASN A 7 20.29 -17.05 -6.18
CA ASN A 7 19.27 -16.12 -6.68
C ASN A 7 19.04 -15.02 -5.62
N PRO A 8 19.20 -13.72 -5.94
CA PRO A 8 18.95 -12.61 -5.01
C PRO A 8 17.51 -12.54 -4.51
N GLU A 9 16.55 -13.17 -5.20
CA GLU A 9 15.17 -13.31 -4.72
C GLU A 9 15.07 -14.21 -3.48
N GLY A 10 16.05 -15.09 -3.27
CA GLY A 10 16.07 -16.08 -2.21
C GLY A 10 14.95 -17.12 -2.34
N VAL A 11 14.89 -18.03 -1.37
CA VAL A 11 13.75 -18.95 -1.22
C VAL A 11 12.91 -18.45 -0.06
N ARG A 12 11.63 -18.19 -0.30
CA ARG A 12 10.71 -17.78 0.77
C ARG A 12 10.55 -18.95 1.76
N SER A 13 10.81 -18.69 3.04
CA SER A 13 10.59 -19.67 4.11
C SER A 13 9.09 -19.96 4.31
N THR A 14 8.23 -18.97 4.02
CA THR A 14 6.78 -19.06 4.19
C THR A 14 6.08 -19.03 2.83
N PRO A 15 5.11 -19.92 2.57
CA PRO A 15 4.28 -19.85 1.37
C PRO A 15 3.55 -18.50 1.27
N ALA A 16 3.38 -18.00 0.04
CA ALA A 16 2.59 -16.81 -0.18
C ALA A 16 1.12 -17.09 0.16
N MET A 17 0.54 -16.28 1.06
CA MET A 17 -0.90 -16.30 1.31
C MET A 17 -1.59 -15.40 0.29
N PRO A 18 -2.46 -15.92 -0.59
CA PRO A 18 -3.18 -15.08 -1.54
C PRO A 18 -4.20 -14.23 -0.80
N TYR A 19 -4.27 -12.95 -1.15
CA TYR A 19 -5.31 -12.05 -0.69
C TYR A 19 -6.44 -12.01 -1.71
N ASN A 20 -7.68 -12.22 -1.25
CA ASN A 20 -8.86 -12.01 -2.08
C ASN A 20 -9.21 -10.52 -2.10
N LEU A 21 -9.43 -9.99 -3.30
CA LEU A 21 -9.85 -8.60 -3.47
C LEU A 21 -11.26 -8.40 -2.88
N SER A 22 -11.37 -7.61 -1.83
CA SER A 22 -12.63 -7.33 -1.15
C SER A 22 -13.36 -6.09 -1.68
N LEU A 23 -12.64 -5.19 -2.34
CA LEU A 23 -13.17 -3.93 -2.86
C LEU A 23 -12.56 -3.64 -4.23
N SER A 24 -13.42 -3.46 -5.23
CA SER A 24 -13.03 -3.04 -6.58
C SER A 24 -13.42 -1.58 -6.78
N LEU A 25 -12.42 -0.72 -7.05
CA LEU A 25 -12.62 0.71 -7.26
C LEU A 25 -12.39 1.07 -8.73
N GLY A 26 -13.27 1.89 -9.27
CA GLY A 26 -13.16 2.49 -10.60
C GLY A 26 -13.53 3.97 -10.57
N ALA A 27 -13.49 4.61 -11.73
CA ALA A 27 -13.67 6.06 -11.86
C ALA A 27 -15.00 6.58 -11.28
N SER A 28 -16.07 5.77 -11.35
CA SER A 28 -17.40 6.13 -10.84
C SER A 28 -17.68 5.61 -9.43
N SER A 29 -16.76 4.87 -8.81
CA SER A 29 -16.95 4.30 -7.48
C SER A 29 -17.03 5.39 -6.41
N GLU A 30 -18.06 5.31 -5.58
CA GLU A 30 -18.17 6.11 -4.36
C GLU A 30 -17.88 5.23 -3.16
N ALA A 31 -16.77 5.52 -2.50
CA ALA A 31 -16.37 4.84 -1.27
C ALA A 31 -15.58 5.81 -0.39
N THR A 32 -15.58 5.55 0.92
CA THR A 32 -14.69 6.24 1.85
C THR A 32 -13.48 5.35 2.11
N LEU A 33 -12.27 5.87 1.89
CA LEU A 33 -11.01 5.20 2.28
C LEU A 33 -10.33 5.93 3.43
N GLY A 34 -9.93 5.16 4.44
CA GLY A 34 -9.06 5.63 5.51
C GLY A 34 -7.60 5.36 5.20
N LEU A 35 -6.76 6.39 5.27
CA LEU A 35 -5.30 6.30 5.17
C LEU A 35 -4.70 6.59 6.55
N LEU A 36 -3.97 5.61 7.11
CA LEU A 36 -3.39 5.68 8.45
C LEU A 36 -1.86 5.75 8.38
N ALA A 37 -1.28 6.89 8.72
CA ALA A 37 0.15 7.02 8.99
C ALA A 37 0.45 6.39 10.35
N ASN A 38 1.07 5.21 10.34
CA ASN A 38 1.28 4.40 11.55
C ASN A 38 2.64 4.67 12.26
N GLY A 39 3.22 5.85 12.06
CA GLY A 39 4.47 6.27 12.70
C GLY A 39 5.75 5.71 12.07
N PHE A 40 5.66 5.09 10.90
CA PHE A 40 6.85 4.80 10.08
C PHE A 40 7.43 6.11 9.52
N PRO A 41 8.77 6.22 9.40
CA PRO A 41 9.40 7.36 8.74
C PRO A 41 8.77 7.62 7.37
N ASP A 42 8.46 8.89 7.09
CA ASP A 42 7.82 9.35 5.86
C ASP A 42 6.44 8.77 5.54
N SER A 43 5.78 8.11 6.50
CA SER A 43 4.44 7.53 6.27
C SER A 43 3.39 8.57 5.85
N VAL A 44 3.50 9.81 6.34
CA VAL A 44 2.62 10.92 5.91
C VAL A 44 2.85 11.26 4.44
N ASN A 45 4.11 11.55 4.07
CA ASN A 45 4.51 11.90 2.70
C ASN A 45 4.15 10.79 1.71
N PHE A 46 4.38 9.53 2.09
CA PHE A 46 4.00 8.37 1.30
C PHE A 46 2.49 8.32 1.06
N LEU A 47 1.69 8.49 2.12
CA LEU A 47 0.24 8.43 2.01
C LEU A 47 -0.33 9.63 1.24
N ASP A 48 0.35 10.78 1.21
CA ASP A 48 -0.01 11.91 0.32
C ASP A 48 0.12 11.55 -1.16
N ALA A 49 1.21 10.87 -1.53
CA ALA A 49 1.39 10.37 -2.89
C ALA A 49 0.34 9.31 -3.25
N VAL A 50 0.01 8.41 -2.32
CA VAL A 50 -1.05 7.40 -2.50
C VAL A 50 -2.41 8.05 -2.68
N GLU A 51 -2.76 9.03 -1.85
CA GLU A 51 -4.01 9.78 -1.98
C GLU A 51 -4.14 10.45 -3.34
N SER A 52 -3.10 11.15 -3.79
CA SER A 52 -3.06 11.79 -5.10
C SER A 52 -3.27 10.78 -6.24
N ALA A 53 -2.58 9.64 -6.19
CA ALA A 53 -2.72 8.59 -7.19
C ALA A 53 -4.14 7.97 -7.19
N LEU A 54 -4.73 7.75 -6.01
CA LEU A 54 -6.09 7.21 -5.89
C LEU A 54 -7.12 8.17 -6.47
N LEU A 55 -7.07 9.45 -6.09
CA LEU A 55 -8.01 10.46 -6.57
C LEU A 55 -7.88 10.73 -8.07
N SER A 56 -6.67 10.60 -8.64
CA SER A 56 -6.48 10.70 -10.09
C SER A 56 -7.22 9.60 -10.88
N ARG A 57 -7.42 8.43 -10.28
CA ARG A 57 -8.05 7.26 -10.92
C ARG A 57 -9.52 7.10 -10.53
N CYS A 58 -9.86 7.48 -9.31
CA CYS A 58 -11.19 7.33 -8.71
C CYS A 58 -11.58 8.67 -8.06
N PRO A 59 -11.97 9.67 -8.87
CA PRO A 59 -12.16 11.06 -8.42
C PRO A 59 -13.32 11.25 -7.42
N ARG A 60 -14.21 10.25 -7.30
CA ARG A 60 -15.35 10.27 -6.36
C ARG A 60 -15.06 9.63 -5.00
N LEU A 61 -13.82 9.21 -4.74
CA LEU A 61 -13.46 8.69 -3.42
C LEU A 61 -13.47 9.81 -2.38
N ALA A 62 -14.01 9.49 -1.20
CA ALA A 62 -13.82 10.30 -0.02
C ALA A 62 -12.62 9.76 0.76
N ILE A 63 -11.59 10.58 0.97
CA ILE A 63 -10.41 10.16 1.73
C ILE A 63 -10.47 10.72 3.15
N LYS A 64 -10.17 9.86 4.13
CA LYS A 64 -10.03 10.20 5.56
C LYS A 64 -8.61 9.91 6.00
N ARG A 65 -7.96 10.89 6.60
CA ARG A 65 -6.59 10.76 7.08
C ARG A 65 -6.54 10.58 8.57
N PHE A 66 -5.69 9.66 8.99
CA PHE A 66 -5.37 9.39 10.39
C PHE A 66 -3.86 9.43 10.53
N ASP A 67 -3.38 10.23 11.46
CA ASP A 67 -1.96 10.31 11.78
C ASP A 67 -1.77 9.92 13.24
N LYS A 68 -1.07 8.80 13.47
CA LYS A 68 -0.73 8.34 14.81
C LYS A 68 0.42 9.16 15.42
N GLY A 69 1.15 9.92 14.59
CA GLY A 69 2.43 10.52 14.93
C GLY A 69 3.58 9.51 14.83
N ASN A 70 4.80 10.05 14.74
CA ASN A 70 6.02 9.23 14.77
C ASN A 70 6.18 8.56 16.13
N ALA A 71 6.63 7.31 16.10
CA ALA A 71 6.99 6.55 17.31
C ALA A 71 8.36 6.97 17.85
#